data_AF-A0A9P6XXK8-F1
#
_entry.id   AF-A0A9P6XXK8-F1
#
_cell.length_a   1.000
_cell.length_b   1.000
_cell.length_c   1.000
_cell.angle_alpha   90.00
_cell.angle_beta   90.00
_cell.angle_gamma   90.00
#
_symmetry.space_group_name_H-M   'P 1'
#
loop_
_entity.id
_entity.type
_entity.pdbx_description
1 polymer ?
#
loop_
_entity_poly.entity_id
_entity_poly.type
_entity_poly.pdbx_seq_one_letter_code
_entity_poly.pdbx_strand_id
1 'polypeptide(L)'
;MIKPEEKKSSTEFVEGKTAGDLVIPFLRRPGKFNTEGILKVNLADYPGHFVIGIVGKQGVGKSTILSHFAPQPDQIFSTQSCDQFLLSGHRTEGIDMYVTPERAILLDTEPLLSWTVLEKVLRNESLEGLNPDVYLEMDSIYHLLFLLSICNVILIVSNGPEVDLDILQLLQRAELLKFNIPEYPLLAGHQDINYYPDIVFVCNKCKSQDFTWEKYMDLQVSLGILFKESELKTNGLIHFNHILPSFYDSNGSNVFLLPDQIDEKQIESFNTLASTLRNQVLSAPRKIGKKGQVSEKDWLRNAVKIYELVHKSDYMNEYLQIIRKLRDS
;
A
#
# COMPACT_ATOMS: atom_id res chain seq x y z
N MET A 1 54.77 33.93 17.38
CA MET A 1 53.36 34.09 17.81
C MET A 1 52.49 34.02 16.57
N ILE A 2 51.98 32.83 16.28
CA ILE A 2 51.18 32.49 15.10
C ILE A 2 49.73 32.51 15.56
N LYS A 3 48.88 33.33 14.92
CA LYS A 3 47.43 33.36 15.16
C LYS A 3 46.78 32.14 14.49
N PRO A 4 45.76 31.50 15.11
CA PRO A 4 45.11 30.35 14.51
C PRO A 4 44.07 30.78 13.47
N GLU A 5 44.03 30.07 12.35
CA GLU A 5 43.01 30.17 11.30
C GLU A 5 41.73 29.42 11.70
N GLU A 6 40.60 30.12 11.74
CA GLU A 6 39.28 29.52 11.85
C GLU A 6 38.86 28.92 10.50
N LYS A 7 38.79 27.59 10.42
CA LYS A 7 38.12 26.88 9.33
C LYS A 7 36.60 27.04 9.49
N LYS A 8 35.97 27.84 8.63
CA LYS A 8 34.52 27.81 8.42
C LYS A 8 34.13 26.48 7.78
N SER A 9 33.38 25.64 8.52
CA SER A 9 32.68 24.50 7.94
C SER A 9 31.42 24.98 7.22
N SER A 10 31.38 24.82 5.91
CA SER A 10 30.20 25.03 5.08
C SER A 10 29.21 23.88 5.27
N THR A 11 28.36 23.99 6.30
CA THR A 11 27.06 23.30 6.33
C THR A 11 26.04 24.24 5.71
N GLU A 12 25.85 24.13 4.39
CA GLU A 12 24.66 24.63 3.73
C GLU A 12 23.50 23.70 4.10
N PHE A 13 22.79 24.06 5.17
CA PHE A 13 21.43 23.59 5.37
C PHE A 13 20.55 24.25 4.29
N VAL A 14 20.06 23.44 3.36
CA VAL A 14 19.05 23.87 2.38
C VAL A 14 17.74 24.05 3.13
N GLU A 15 17.50 25.28 3.61
CA GLU A 15 16.18 25.75 4.00
C GLU A 15 15.29 25.92 2.76
N GLY A 16 14.04 25.46 2.85
CA GLY A 16 12.97 25.88 1.95
C GLY A 16 12.52 24.84 0.91
N LYS A 17 11.98 23.70 1.37
CA LYS A 17 10.93 23.00 0.60
C LYS A 17 9.66 23.03 1.43
N THR A 18 8.60 23.62 0.88
CA THR A 18 7.26 23.52 1.46
C THR A 18 6.83 22.05 1.49
N ALA A 19 6.14 21.63 2.56
CA ALA A 19 5.78 20.22 2.80
C ALA A 19 5.08 19.52 1.61
N GLY A 20 4.42 20.27 0.72
CA GLY A 20 3.81 19.76 -0.51
C GLY A 20 4.77 19.29 -1.60
N ASP A 21 6.08 19.63 -1.52
CA ASP A 21 7.09 19.23 -2.51
C ASP A 21 7.73 17.87 -2.23
N LEU A 22 7.36 17.23 -1.11
CA LEU A 22 7.95 15.97 -0.67
C LEU A 22 7.20 14.74 -1.20
N VAL A 23 5.88 14.84 -1.35
CA VAL A 23 5.05 13.79 -1.94
C VAL A 23 4.96 14.00 -3.45
N ILE A 24 5.28 12.95 -4.19
CA ILE A 24 5.34 12.97 -5.64
C ILE A 24 4.12 12.21 -6.16
N PRO A 25 3.37 12.76 -7.12
CA PRO A 25 2.43 11.96 -7.90
C PRO A 25 3.18 10.78 -8.54
N PHE A 26 2.96 9.54 -8.11
CA PHE A 26 3.60 8.38 -8.74
C PHE A 26 2.90 8.00 -10.03
N LEU A 27 1.58 7.89 -9.94
CA LEU A 27 0.67 7.51 -11.01
C LEU A 27 -0.59 8.38 -10.91
N ARG A 28 -1.01 9.00 -12.00
CA ARG A 28 -2.28 9.74 -12.10
C ARG A 28 -3.17 9.15 -13.18
N ARG A 29 -4.49 9.32 -13.05
CA ARG A 29 -5.43 8.88 -14.09
C ARG A 29 -5.30 9.72 -15.38
N PRO A 30 -5.45 9.12 -16.57
CA PRO A 30 -5.50 7.69 -16.86
C PRO A 30 -4.07 7.12 -17.05
N GLY A 31 -3.54 6.45 -16.02
CA GLY A 31 -2.29 5.67 -16.11
C GLY A 31 -0.98 6.43 -16.40
N LYS A 32 -0.90 7.73 -16.08
CA LYS A 32 0.28 8.57 -16.35
C LYS A 32 1.27 8.56 -15.18
N PHE A 33 2.46 8.03 -15.41
CA PHE A 33 3.57 8.10 -14.45
C PHE A 33 4.26 9.46 -14.50
N ASN A 34 4.58 10.04 -13.34
CA ASN A 34 5.40 11.25 -13.24
C ASN A 34 6.90 10.90 -13.18
N THR A 35 7.41 10.22 -14.21
CA THR A 35 8.80 9.73 -14.22
C THR A 35 9.81 10.86 -14.00
N GLU A 36 9.60 12.02 -14.62
CA GLU A 36 10.45 13.20 -14.43
C GLU A 36 10.45 13.72 -13.00
N GLY A 37 9.27 13.81 -12.35
CA GLY A 37 9.15 14.21 -10.95
C GLY A 37 9.81 13.21 -10.00
N ILE A 38 9.63 11.91 -10.25
CA ILE A 38 10.19 10.85 -9.41
C ILE A 38 11.73 10.83 -9.51
N LEU A 39 12.29 11.01 -10.70
CA LEU A 39 13.74 11.05 -10.89
C LEU A 39 14.40 12.25 -10.18
N LYS A 40 13.67 13.36 -9.96
CA LYS A 40 14.16 14.53 -9.22
C LYS A 40 14.31 14.29 -7.72
N VAL A 41 13.68 13.26 -7.15
CA VAL A 41 13.77 12.93 -5.71
C VAL A 41 14.99 12.07 -5.37
N ASN A 42 15.91 11.92 -6.32
CA ASN A 42 17.19 11.24 -6.15
C ASN A 42 17.01 9.79 -5.65
N LEU A 43 16.31 9.00 -6.47
CA LEU A 43 16.29 7.55 -6.31
C LEU A 43 17.71 6.98 -6.37
N ALA A 44 18.00 6.03 -5.49
CA ALA A 44 19.32 5.46 -5.37
C ALA A 44 19.60 4.47 -6.50
N ASP A 45 20.84 4.48 -7.00
CA ASP A 45 21.36 3.47 -7.93
C ASP A 45 21.87 2.23 -7.19
N TYR A 46 21.95 2.27 -5.86
CA TYR A 46 22.42 1.15 -5.05
C TYR A 46 21.33 0.08 -4.91
N PRO A 47 21.71 -1.21 -4.90
CA PRO A 47 20.79 -2.32 -4.77
C PRO A 47 20.12 -2.32 -3.39
N GLY A 48 18.84 -2.67 -3.30
CA GLY A 48 18.13 -2.81 -2.02
C GLY A 48 16.84 -2.03 -1.86
N HIS A 49 16.10 -1.76 -2.95
CA HIS A 49 14.79 -1.09 -2.83
C HIS A 49 13.88 -1.80 -1.81
N PHE A 50 13.05 -1.01 -1.14
CA PHE A 50 12.05 -1.51 -0.21
C PHE A 50 10.78 -0.66 -0.33
N VAL A 51 9.67 -1.28 -0.68
CA VAL A 51 8.44 -0.60 -1.10
C VAL A 51 7.28 -1.08 -0.26
N ILE A 52 6.54 -0.14 0.32
CA ILE A 52 5.35 -0.38 1.13
C ILE A 52 4.17 0.28 0.42
N GLY A 53 3.21 -0.54 0.00
CA GLY A 53 1.92 -0.06 -0.51
C GLY A 53 0.86 -0.09 0.58
N ILE A 54 -0.11 0.82 0.53
CA ILE A 54 -1.30 0.79 1.37
C ILE A 54 -2.55 0.78 0.51
N VAL A 55 -3.52 -0.07 0.86
CA VAL A 55 -4.79 -0.20 0.12
C VAL A 55 -5.96 -0.34 1.09
N GLY A 56 -7.17 -0.08 0.59
CA GLY A 56 -8.38 -0.13 1.40
C GLY A 56 -9.44 0.85 0.90
N LYS A 57 -10.67 0.69 1.42
CA LYS A 57 -11.84 1.48 1.03
C LYS A 57 -11.66 2.98 1.36
N GLN A 58 -12.60 3.78 0.87
CA GLN A 58 -12.64 5.21 1.16
C GLN A 58 -12.86 5.47 2.67
N GLY A 59 -12.14 6.43 3.23
CA GLY A 59 -12.32 6.85 4.63
C GLY A 59 -11.72 5.94 5.71
N VAL A 60 -11.04 4.84 5.36
CA VAL A 60 -10.41 3.93 6.34
C VAL A 60 -9.15 4.51 7.01
N GLY A 61 -8.61 5.62 6.52
CA GLY A 61 -7.44 6.29 7.11
C GLY A 61 -6.08 5.87 6.55
N LYS A 62 -6.01 5.41 5.29
CA LYS A 62 -4.78 5.00 4.60
C LYS A 62 -3.65 6.05 4.71
N SER A 63 -3.89 7.24 4.17
CA SER A 63 -2.92 8.35 4.17
C SER A 63 -2.45 8.71 5.58
N THR A 64 -3.34 8.64 6.59
CA THR A 64 -2.99 8.88 7.99
C THR A 64 -2.02 7.82 8.50
N ILE A 65 -2.32 6.53 8.32
CA ILE A 65 -1.46 5.42 8.77
C ILE A 65 -0.11 5.46 8.07
N LEU A 66 -0.10 5.59 6.73
CA LEU A 66 1.14 5.59 5.97
C LEU A 66 2.02 6.80 6.29
N SER A 67 1.42 7.95 6.64
CA SER A 67 2.20 9.11 7.09
C SER A 67 2.97 8.86 8.38
N HIS A 68 2.49 7.98 9.27
CA HIS A 68 3.21 7.61 10.51
C HIS A 68 4.47 6.77 10.24
N PHE A 69 4.66 6.32 8.99
CA PHE A 69 5.88 5.66 8.55
C PHE A 69 6.99 6.65 8.19
N ALA A 70 6.68 7.94 8.12
CA ALA A 70 7.63 9.02 7.86
C ALA A 70 7.95 9.81 9.15
N PRO A 71 9.07 10.56 9.19
CA PRO A 71 9.47 11.32 10.37
C PRO A 71 8.49 12.42 10.81
N GLN A 72 7.74 12.99 9.87
CA GLN A 72 6.80 14.10 10.12
C GLN A 72 5.40 13.72 9.60
N PRO A 73 4.62 12.93 10.36
CA PRO A 73 3.35 12.37 9.89
C PRO A 73 2.34 13.43 9.45
N ASP A 74 2.30 14.59 10.11
CA ASP A 74 1.32 15.64 9.81
C ASP A 74 1.59 16.37 8.47
N GLN A 75 2.73 16.10 7.83
CA GLN A 75 3.21 16.88 6.68
C GLN A 75 3.39 16.06 5.39
N ILE A 76 3.25 14.73 5.43
CA ILE A 76 3.48 13.88 4.26
C ILE A 76 2.19 13.67 3.47
N PHE A 77 1.40 12.65 3.78
CA PHE A 77 0.18 12.39 3.04
C PHE A 77 -0.97 13.17 3.66
N SER A 78 -1.26 14.27 2.99
CA SER A 78 -2.27 15.21 3.41
C SER A 78 -3.65 14.55 3.56
N THR A 79 -4.25 14.65 4.74
CA THR A 79 -5.55 14.06 5.07
C THR A 79 -6.70 14.97 4.65
N GLN A 80 -7.90 14.43 4.45
CA GLN A 80 -9.09 15.24 4.18
C GLN A 80 -9.74 15.70 5.49
N SER A 81 -10.20 16.96 5.53
CA SER A 81 -11.16 17.38 6.54
C SER A 81 -12.53 16.75 6.27
N CYS A 82 -13.37 16.65 7.31
CA CYS A 82 -14.71 16.06 7.20
C CYS A 82 -15.57 16.80 6.16
N ASP A 83 -15.48 18.14 6.10
CA ASP A 83 -16.24 18.95 5.14
C ASP A 83 -15.81 18.68 3.69
N GLN A 84 -14.51 18.49 3.46
CA GLN A 84 -13.98 18.19 2.14
C GLN A 84 -14.28 16.74 1.72
N PHE A 85 -14.38 15.83 2.68
CA PHE A 85 -14.85 14.47 2.43
C PHE A 85 -16.29 14.46 1.90
N LEU A 86 -17.19 15.24 2.51
CA LEU A 86 -18.59 15.35 2.08
C LEU A 86 -18.72 15.98 0.69
N LEU A 87 -17.82 16.89 0.31
CA LEU A 87 -17.87 17.62 -0.96
C LEU A 87 -17.13 16.92 -2.10
N SER A 88 -15.97 16.31 -1.83
CA SER A 88 -15.05 15.80 -2.86
C SER A 88 -14.86 14.28 -2.81
N GLY A 89 -15.38 13.60 -1.78
CA GLY A 89 -15.31 12.16 -1.62
C GLY A 89 -13.92 11.66 -1.21
N HIS A 90 -12.98 11.67 -2.15
CA HIS A 90 -11.61 11.18 -1.96
C HIS A 90 -10.59 12.22 -2.43
N ARG A 91 -9.37 12.15 -1.86
CA ARG A 91 -8.27 13.10 -2.14
C ARG A 91 -7.17 12.50 -2.98
N THR A 92 -6.71 11.31 -2.63
CA THR A 92 -5.67 10.61 -3.37
C THR A 92 -6.24 10.18 -4.71
N GLU A 93 -5.72 10.75 -5.81
CA GLU A 93 -6.10 10.42 -7.18
C GLU A 93 -4.97 9.59 -7.82
N GLY A 94 -5.23 8.32 -8.13
CA GLY A 94 -4.17 7.38 -8.52
C GLY A 94 -3.28 6.96 -7.34
N ILE A 95 -1.95 7.15 -7.45
CA ILE A 95 -0.97 6.74 -6.44
C ILE A 95 0.00 7.89 -6.16
N ASP A 96 0.19 8.19 -4.88
CA ASP A 96 1.19 9.12 -4.37
C ASP A 96 2.40 8.36 -3.80
N MET A 97 3.59 8.93 -3.97
CA MET A 97 4.85 8.34 -3.54
C MET A 97 5.62 9.28 -2.61
N TYR A 98 6.21 8.71 -1.57
CA TYR A 98 7.16 9.37 -0.69
C TYR A 98 8.36 8.44 -0.42
N VAL A 99 9.57 8.99 -0.33
CA VAL A 99 10.78 8.22 0.03
C VAL A 99 11.25 8.66 1.40
N THR A 100 11.29 7.73 2.36
CA THR A 100 11.73 8.03 3.73
C THR A 100 13.25 8.20 3.81
N PRO A 101 13.78 8.82 4.88
CA PRO A 101 15.22 8.88 5.12
C PRO A 101 15.89 7.49 5.19
N GLU A 102 15.17 6.48 5.68
CA GLU A 102 15.59 5.07 5.75
C GLU A 102 15.50 4.34 4.39
N ARG A 103 15.22 5.09 3.31
CA ARG A 103 15.11 4.59 1.93
C ARG A 103 13.99 3.57 1.74
N ALA A 104 12.90 3.71 2.49
CA ALA A 104 11.65 3.03 2.18
C ALA A 104 10.83 3.88 1.21
N ILE A 105 10.29 3.26 0.17
CA ILE A 105 9.37 3.87 -0.79
C ILE A 105 7.95 3.59 -0.30
N LEU A 106 7.21 4.64 0.06
CA LEU A 106 5.84 4.57 0.51
C LEU A 106 4.91 4.91 -0.66
N LEU A 107 3.91 4.07 -0.92
CA LEU A 107 2.90 4.27 -1.96
C LEU A 107 1.51 4.40 -1.32
N ASP A 108 0.95 5.61 -1.32
CA ASP A 108 -0.44 5.88 -0.90
C ASP A 108 -1.37 5.78 -2.11
N THR A 109 -2.39 4.92 -2.04
CA THR A 109 -3.27 4.67 -3.19
C THR A 109 -4.63 5.31 -2.99
N GLU A 110 -5.27 5.61 -4.12
CA GLU A 110 -6.69 5.91 -4.14
C GLU A 110 -7.54 4.75 -3.57
N PRO A 111 -8.77 5.03 -3.07
CA PRO A 111 -9.59 4.02 -2.45
C PRO A 111 -10.15 2.98 -3.44
N LEU A 112 -10.06 1.71 -3.05
CA LEU A 112 -10.67 0.60 -3.79
C LEU A 112 -12.20 0.65 -3.72
N LEU A 113 -12.87 0.16 -4.77
CA LEU A 113 -14.33 0.11 -4.89
C LEU A 113 -15.04 1.44 -4.57
N SER A 114 -14.40 2.58 -4.90
CA SER A 114 -14.92 3.88 -4.52
C SER A 114 -15.84 4.48 -5.57
N TRP A 115 -17.10 4.69 -5.20
CA TRP A 115 -18.07 5.41 -6.04
C TRP A 115 -17.63 6.83 -6.40
N THR A 116 -16.92 7.50 -5.51
CA THR A 116 -16.46 8.87 -5.78
C THR A 116 -15.32 8.90 -6.79
N VAL A 117 -14.49 7.86 -6.85
CA VAL A 117 -13.52 7.65 -7.93
C VAL A 117 -14.24 7.44 -9.26
N LEU A 118 -15.23 6.54 -9.29
CA LEU A 118 -16.02 6.30 -10.48
C LEU A 118 -16.79 7.54 -10.97
N GLU A 119 -17.34 8.35 -10.06
CA GLU A 119 -17.99 9.61 -10.44
C GLU A 119 -17.03 10.57 -11.16
N LYS A 120 -15.77 10.66 -10.71
CA LYS A 120 -14.75 11.47 -11.40
C LYS A 120 -14.40 10.88 -12.77
N VAL A 121 -14.31 9.56 -12.88
CA VAL A 121 -14.10 8.88 -14.17
C VAL A 121 -15.25 9.19 -15.12
N LEU A 122 -16.51 9.03 -14.69
CA LEU A 122 -17.70 9.31 -15.50
C LEU A 122 -17.79 10.75 -16.03
N ARG A 123 -17.22 11.71 -15.29
CA ARG A 123 -17.19 13.12 -15.69
C ARG A 123 -16.10 13.43 -16.72
N ASN A 124 -14.99 12.70 -16.70
CA ASN A 124 -13.78 13.03 -17.45
C ASN A 124 -13.42 12.01 -18.55
N GLU A 125 -13.93 10.79 -18.45
CA GLU A 125 -13.54 9.62 -19.23
C GLU A 125 -14.76 8.76 -19.58
N SER A 126 -14.59 7.77 -20.45
CA SER A 126 -15.63 6.79 -20.81
C SER A 126 -15.41 5.48 -20.06
N LEU A 127 -16.48 4.83 -19.61
CA LEU A 127 -16.40 3.47 -19.03
C LEU A 127 -16.17 2.36 -20.07
N GLU A 128 -15.89 2.71 -21.33
CA GLU A 128 -15.69 1.74 -22.42
C GLU A 128 -16.84 0.74 -22.58
N GLY A 129 -18.07 1.20 -22.29
CA GLY A 129 -19.28 0.38 -22.35
C GLY A 129 -19.45 -0.59 -21.17
N LEU A 130 -18.62 -0.50 -20.13
CA LEU A 130 -18.76 -1.30 -18.91
C LEU A 130 -19.90 -0.82 -18.03
N ASN A 131 -20.57 -1.78 -17.38
CA ASN A 131 -21.41 -1.48 -16.23
C ASN A 131 -20.54 -0.87 -15.10
N PRO A 132 -21.01 0.19 -14.41
CA PRO A 132 -20.35 0.79 -13.26
C PRO A 132 -19.73 -0.18 -12.25
N ASP A 133 -20.45 -1.23 -11.87
CA ASP A 133 -20.00 -2.17 -10.84
C ASP A 133 -18.85 -3.05 -11.36
N VAL A 134 -18.91 -3.44 -12.64
CA VAL A 134 -17.83 -4.20 -13.30
C VAL A 134 -16.60 -3.33 -13.44
N TYR A 135 -16.78 -2.06 -13.80
CA TYR A 135 -15.68 -1.12 -13.90
C TYR A 135 -14.96 -0.97 -12.55
N LEU A 136 -15.69 -0.74 -11.46
CA LEU A 136 -15.13 -0.61 -10.11
C LEU A 136 -14.34 -1.85 -9.68
N GLU A 137 -14.89 -3.04 -9.96
CA GLU A 137 -14.24 -4.31 -9.67
C GLU A 137 -12.93 -4.47 -10.46
N MET A 138 -12.99 -4.27 -11.77
CA MET A 138 -11.82 -4.38 -12.65
C MET A 138 -10.73 -3.36 -12.31
N ASP A 139 -11.11 -2.10 -12.09
CA ASP A 139 -10.21 -1.02 -11.71
C ASP A 139 -9.50 -1.34 -10.38
N SER A 140 -10.24 -1.88 -9.40
CA SER A 140 -9.66 -2.30 -8.12
C SER A 140 -8.70 -3.49 -8.27
N ILE A 141 -9.02 -4.46 -9.13
CA ILE A 141 -8.15 -5.60 -9.42
C ILE A 141 -6.87 -5.13 -10.12
N TYR A 142 -6.97 -4.26 -11.13
CA TYR A 142 -5.79 -3.70 -11.80
C TYR A 142 -4.83 -3.02 -10.82
N HIS A 143 -5.37 -2.23 -9.87
CA HIS A 143 -4.57 -1.59 -8.83
C HIS A 143 -3.91 -2.59 -7.87
N LEU A 144 -4.68 -3.57 -7.36
CA LEU A 144 -4.15 -4.59 -6.46
C LEU A 144 -3.07 -5.43 -7.13
N LEU A 145 -3.32 -5.88 -8.36
CA LEU A 145 -2.42 -6.69 -9.17
C LEU A 145 -1.09 -5.96 -9.45
N PHE A 146 -1.18 -4.67 -9.75
CA PHE A 146 -0.01 -3.82 -9.90
C PHE A 146 0.81 -3.74 -8.61
N LEU A 147 0.19 -3.45 -7.47
CA LEU A 147 0.87 -3.36 -6.17
C LEU A 147 1.46 -4.70 -5.72
N LEU A 148 0.75 -5.81 -5.91
CA LEU A 148 1.23 -7.17 -5.65
C LEU A 148 2.51 -7.50 -6.42
N SER A 149 2.75 -6.80 -7.54
CA SER A 149 3.90 -7.02 -8.40
C SER A 149 5.10 -6.10 -8.09
N ILE A 150 4.86 -4.94 -7.45
CA ILE A 150 5.90 -3.91 -7.23
C ILE A 150 6.26 -3.66 -5.76
N CYS A 151 5.44 -4.12 -4.81
CA CYS A 151 5.63 -3.89 -3.38
C CYS A 151 6.39 -5.04 -2.70
N ASN A 152 7.02 -4.73 -1.57
CA ASN A 152 7.54 -5.72 -0.62
C ASN A 152 6.52 -6.05 0.45
N VAL A 153 5.83 -5.04 0.95
CA VAL A 153 4.76 -5.16 1.93
C VAL A 153 3.54 -4.41 1.42
N ILE A 154 2.35 -4.98 1.60
CA ILE A 154 1.08 -4.30 1.34
C ILE A 154 0.26 -4.29 2.62
N LEU A 155 -0.10 -3.08 3.05
CA LEU A 155 -1.01 -2.85 4.17
C LEU A 155 -2.45 -2.84 3.64
N ILE A 156 -3.26 -3.82 4.05
CA ILE A 156 -4.71 -3.86 3.78
C ILE A 156 -5.42 -3.20 4.95
N VAL A 157 -5.97 -2.00 4.75
CA VAL A 157 -6.61 -1.23 5.82
C VAL A 157 -8.13 -1.39 5.79
N SER A 158 -8.67 -1.81 6.93
CA SER A 158 -10.10 -1.93 7.18
C SER A 158 -10.56 -0.95 8.27
N ASN A 159 -11.86 -0.66 8.30
CA ASN A 159 -12.48 0.14 9.37
C ASN A 159 -13.04 -0.80 10.44
N GLY A 160 -12.36 -0.89 11.59
CA GLY A 160 -12.67 -1.83 12.66
C GLY A 160 -12.09 -3.23 12.45
N PRO A 161 -12.31 -4.14 13.41
CA PRO A 161 -11.82 -5.53 13.38
C PRO A 161 -12.69 -6.47 12.52
N GLU A 162 -13.82 -5.99 12.02
CA GLU A 162 -14.75 -6.80 11.23
C GLU A 162 -14.16 -7.16 9.86
N VAL A 163 -14.44 -8.38 9.42
CA VAL A 163 -13.91 -8.92 8.16
C VAL A 163 -14.60 -8.23 6.97
N ASP A 164 -13.85 -7.48 6.18
CA ASP A 164 -14.33 -6.89 4.93
C ASP A 164 -14.19 -7.89 3.77
N LEU A 165 -15.22 -8.72 3.57
CA LEU A 165 -15.21 -9.77 2.55
C LEU A 165 -15.03 -9.24 1.13
N ASP A 166 -15.49 -8.03 0.80
CA ASP A 166 -15.33 -7.48 -0.55
C ASP A 166 -13.85 -7.29 -0.88
N ILE A 167 -13.09 -6.71 0.06
CA ILE A 167 -11.66 -6.45 -0.12
C ILE A 167 -10.87 -7.75 -0.09
N LEU A 168 -11.21 -8.68 0.79
CA LEU A 168 -10.51 -9.98 0.86
C LEU A 168 -10.74 -10.81 -0.41
N GLN A 169 -11.98 -10.85 -0.92
CA GLN A 169 -12.28 -11.52 -2.18
C GLN A 169 -11.60 -10.85 -3.37
N LEU A 170 -11.54 -9.52 -3.41
CA LEU A 170 -10.77 -8.79 -4.42
C LEU A 170 -9.29 -9.14 -4.37
N LEU A 171 -8.71 -9.25 -3.18
CA LEU A 171 -7.32 -9.64 -3.00
C LEU A 171 -7.06 -11.06 -3.52
N GLN A 172 -7.93 -12.03 -3.19
CA GLN A 172 -7.85 -13.40 -3.72
C GLN A 172 -7.97 -13.42 -5.25
N ARG A 173 -8.89 -12.64 -5.84
CA ARG A 173 -9.03 -12.53 -7.30
C ARG A 173 -7.78 -11.94 -7.94
N ALA A 174 -7.23 -10.88 -7.38
CA ALA A 174 -5.99 -10.26 -7.86
C ALA A 174 -4.79 -11.22 -7.75
N GLU A 175 -4.71 -12.02 -6.69
CA GLU A 175 -3.70 -13.06 -6.54
C GLU A 175 -3.79 -14.10 -7.68
N LEU A 176 -4.99 -14.64 -7.92
CA LEU A 176 -5.22 -15.62 -9.00
C LEU A 176 -4.87 -15.06 -10.39
N LEU A 177 -5.13 -13.76 -10.61
CA LEU A 177 -4.85 -13.07 -11.87
C LEU A 177 -3.39 -12.60 -12.01
N LYS A 178 -2.56 -12.73 -10.97
CA LYS A 178 -1.11 -12.50 -11.03
C LYS A 178 -0.35 -13.58 -11.79
N PHE A 179 -1.05 -14.62 -12.26
CA PHE A 179 -0.49 -15.66 -13.09
C PHE A 179 0.23 -15.09 -14.33
N ASN A 180 1.47 -15.54 -14.58
CA ASN A 180 2.34 -15.12 -15.69
C ASN A 180 2.70 -13.63 -15.76
N ILE A 181 2.48 -12.85 -14.70
CA ILE A 181 3.03 -11.49 -14.63
C ILE A 181 4.49 -11.60 -14.18
N PRO A 182 5.46 -11.29 -15.07
CA PRO A 182 6.84 -11.55 -14.79
C PRO A 182 7.39 -10.64 -13.70
N GLU A 183 8.25 -11.22 -12.87
CA GLU A 183 9.08 -10.47 -11.95
C GLU A 183 10.18 -9.72 -12.70
N TYR A 184 10.31 -8.42 -12.46
CA TYR A 184 11.43 -7.66 -12.97
C TYR A 184 12.51 -7.40 -11.90
N PRO A 185 13.81 -7.46 -12.29
CA PRO A 185 14.32 -7.62 -13.66
C PRO A 185 14.24 -9.08 -14.16
N LEU A 186 13.57 -9.26 -15.29
CA LEU A 186 13.56 -10.50 -16.07
C LEU A 186 14.95 -10.75 -16.64
N LEU A 187 15.51 -11.94 -16.38
CA LEU A 187 16.63 -12.47 -17.15
C LEU A 187 16.31 -13.87 -17.64
N ALA A 188 16.68 -14.11 -18.88
CA ALA A 188 16.39 -15.32 -19.64
C ALA A 188 16.74 -16.59 -18.85
N GLY A 189 15.78 -17.52 -18.80
CA GLY A 189 16.07 -18.94 -18.62
C GLY A 189 15.42 -19.66 -17.44
N HIS A 190 14.78 -18.99 -16.47
CA HIS A 190 14.09 -19.70 -15.37
C HIS A 190 12.78 -18.99 -14.98
N GLN A 191 11.66 -19.60 -15.38
CA GLN A 191 10.27 -19.17 -15.13
C GLN A 191 9.84 -19.32 -13.65
N ASP A 192 10.66 -19.94 -12.81
CA ASP A 192 10.26 -20.29 -11.46
C ASP A 192 10.65 -19.23 -10.43
N ILE A 193 9.62 -18.57 -9.91
CA ILE A 193 9.32 -18.10 -8.54
C ILE A 193 8.52 -16.80 -8.70
N ASN A 194 7.19 -16.91 -8.71
CA ASN A 194 6.31 -15.76 -8.50
C ASN A 194 6.55 -15.29 -7.07
N TYR A 195 7.17 -14.11 -6.86
CA TYR A 195 7.26 -13.57 -5.50
C TYR A 195 5.97 -12.84 -5.16
N TYR A 196 5.54 -13.04 -3.92
CA TYR A 196 4.39 -12.37 -3.34
C TYR A 196 4.85 -11.51 -2.16
N PRO A 197 4.29 -10.28 -2.03
CA PRO A 197 4.61 -9.41 -0.92
C PRO A 197 4.06 -9.95 0.39
N ASP A 198 4.61 -9.45 1.50
CA ASP A 198 4.01 -9.62 2.80
C ASP A 198 2.72 -8.80 2.89
N ILE A 199 1.62 -9.45 3.26
CA ILE A 199 0.32 -8.83 3.44
C ILE A 199 0.13 -8.60 4.94
N VAL A 200 -0.22 -7.36 5.30
CA VAL A 200 -0.51 -6.98 6.68
C VAL A 200 -1.92 -6.41 6.76
N PHE A 201 -2.77 -7.04 7.55
CA PHE A 201 -4.14 -6.60 7.78
C PHE A 201 -4.17 -5.61 8.94
N VAL A 202 -4.52 -4.36 8.64
CA VAL A 202 -4.56 -3.26 9.60
C VAL A 202 -6.01 -2.86 9.85
N CYS A 203 -6.52 -3.18 11.03
CA CYS A 203 -7.83 -2.76 11.49
C CYS A 203 -7.69 -1.37 12.13
N ASN A 204 -8.12 -0.33 11.43
CA ASN A 204 -8.04 1.04 11.92
C ASN A 204 -9.34 1.47 12.60
N LYS A 205 -9.29 2.55 13.38
CA LYS A 205 -10.47 3.11 14.07
C LYS A 205 -11.16 2.10 14.99
N CYS A 206 -10.38 1.18 15.57
CA CYS A 206 -10.89 0.25 16.57
C CYS A 206 -11.30 1.02 17.82
N LYS A 207 -12.51 0.77 18.30
CA LYS A 207 -12.97 1.29 19.59
C LYS A 207 -12.36 0.46 20.70
N SER A 208 -12.33 0.97 21.93
CA SER A 208 -11.79 0.22 23.06
C SER A 208 -12.51 -1.13 23.33
N GLN A 209 -13.79 -1.26 22.94
CA GLN A 209 -14.54 -2.53 22.95
C GLN A 209 -14.12 -3.55 21.88
N ASP A 210 -13.28 -3.16 20.92
CA ASP A 210 -12.80 -4.03 19.83
C ASP A 210 -11.50 -4.74 20.20
N PHE A 211 -10.77 -4.21 21.19
CA PHE A 211 -9.55 -4.80 21.73
C PHE A 211 -9.88 -5.92 22.72
N THR A 212 -10.57 -6.94 22.25
CA THR A 212 -10.87 -8.16 22.99
C THR A 212 -10.18 -9.34 22.32
N TRP A 213 -9.67 -10.27 23.13
CA TRP A 213 -9.06 -11.51 22.62
C TRP A 213 -10.00 -12.29 21.68
N GLU A 214 -11.29 -12.38 22.01
CA GLU A 214 -12.31 -13.08 21.22
C GLU A 214 -12.40 -12.52 19.79
N LYS A 215 -12.69 -11.23 19.62
CA LYS A 215 -12.76 -10.57 18.30
C LYS A 215 -11.45 -10.70 17.51
N TYR A 216 -10.31 -10.57 18.19
CA TYR A 216 -9.00 -10.71 17.53
C TYR A 216 -8.81 -12.13 17.00
N MET A 217 -9.17 -13.16 17.79
CA MET A 217 -9.07 -14.55 17.37
C MET A 217 -10.07 -14.92 16.28
N ASP A 218 -11.29 -14.40 16.31
CA ASP A 218 -12.27 -14.61 15.26
C ASP A 218 -11.76 -14.09 13.90
N LEU A 219 -11.12 -12.91 13.92
CA LEU A 219 -10.46 -12.34 12.75
C LEU A 219 -9.28 -13.21 12.29
N GLN A 220 -8.42 -13.63 13.22
CA GLN A 220 -7.28 -14.51 12.92
C GLN A 220 -7.70 -15.83 12.26
N VAL A 221 -8.73 -16.49 12.80
CA VAL A 221 -9.28 -17.74 12.25
C VAL A 221 -9.88 -17.51 10.87
N SER A 222 -10.66 -16.42 10.71
CA SER A 222 -11.29 -16.10 9.42
C SER A 222 -10.26 -15.87 8.32
N LEU A 223 -9.21 -15.11 8.61
CA LEU A 223 -8.09 -14.87 7.68
C LEU A 223 -7.31 -16.16 7.41
N GLY A 224 -7.03 -16.96 8.45
CA GLY A 224 -6.35 -18.24 8.33
C GLY A 224 -7.10 -19.24 7.44
N ILE A 225 -8.43 -19.22 7.44
CA ILE A 225 -9.25 -20.03 6.53
C ILE A 225 -9.21 -19.46 5.10
N LEU A 226 -9.39 -18.15 4.94
CA LEU A 226 -9.46 -17.52 3.62
C LEU A 226 -8.14 -17.59 2.85
N PHE A 227 -7.00 -17.49 3.53
CA PHE A 227 -5.67 -17.47 2.90
C PHE A 227 -4.88 -18.76 3.11
N LYS A 228 -5.54 -19.86 3.52
CA LYS A 228 -4.88 -21.15 3.78
C LYS A 228 -4.12 -21.70 2.56
N GLU A 229 -4.71 -21.55 1.38
CA GLU A 229 -4.18 -22.04 0.09
C GLU A 229 -3.58 -20.92 -0.76
N SER A 230 -3.41 -19.73 -0.16
CA SER A 230 -2.84 -18.55 -0.82
C SER A 230 -1.31 -18.61 -0.80
N GLU A 231 -0.69 -18.13 -1.86
CA GLU A 231 0.75 -17.90 -1.96
C GLU A 231 1.16 -16.54 -1.34
N LEU A 232 0.18 -15.71 -0.96
CA LEU A 232 0.42 -14.45 -0.26
C LEU A 232 1.01 -14.73 1.12
N LYS A 233 2.04 -13.96 1.49
CA LYS A 233 2.69 -14.07 2.80
C LYS A 233 1.87 -13.32 3.85
N THR A 234 0.91 -14.01 4.43
CA THR A 234 -0.03 -13.43 5.40
C THR A 234 0.38 -13.65 6.84
N ASN A 235 1.54 -14.27 7.14
CA ASN A 235 1.98 -14.59 8.49
C ASN A 235 3.47 -14.29 8.72
N GLY A 236 3.90 -14.28 9.99
CA GLY A 236 5.32 -14.23 10.40
C GLY A 236 6.01 -12.86 10.36
N LEU A 237 5.38 -11.82 9.82
CA LEU A 237 5.95 -10.45 9.82
C LEU A 237 5.49 -9.63 11.03
N ILE A 238 4.22 -9.78 11.42
CA ILE A 238 3.59 -8.95 12.45
C ILE A 238 3.26 -9.76 13.69
N HIS A 239 3.66 -9.22 14.83
CA HIS A 239 3.48 -9.77 16.17
C HIS A 239 2.83 -8.71 17.07
N PHE A 240 1.51 -8.71 17.12
CA PHE A 240 0.73 -7.73 17.90
C PHE A 240 0.98 -7.88 19.41
N ASN A 241 1.28 -9.09 19.86
CA ASN A 241 1.62 -9.42 21.24
C ASN A 241 2.89 -8.73 21.77
N HIS A 242 3.78 -8.22 20.91
CA HIS A 242 4.97 -7.48 21.34
C HIS A 242 4.62 -6.20 22.11
N ILE A 243 3.49 -5.57 21.79
CA ILE A 243 2.99 -4.39 22.50
C ILE A 243 1.88 -4.74 23.48
N LEU A 244 1.00 -5.69 23.13
CA LEU A 244 -0.10 -6.14 23.99
C LEU A 244 -0.02 -7.65 24.23
N PRO A 245 0.69 -8.12 25.27
CA PRO A 245 0.98 -9.54 25.48
C PRO A 245 -0.23 -10.48 25.56
N SER A 246 -1.40 -9.95 25.94
CA SER A 246 -2.66 -10.70 25.98
C SER A 246 -3.13 -11.20 24.62
N PHE A 247 -2.57 -10.68 23.52
CA PHE A 247 -2.91 -11.06 22.14
C PHE A 247 -1.89 -12.04 21.53
N TYR A 248 -1.29 -12.90 22.35
CA TYR A 248 -0.35 -13.91 21.88
C TYR A 248 -1.01 -14.96 20.99
N ASP A 249 -0.59 -15.03 19.73
CA ASP A 249 -0.94 -16.08 18.79
C ASP A 249 0.33 -16.60 18.11
N SER A 250 0.62 -17.90 18.25
CA SER A 250 1.84 -18.51 17.72
C SER A 250 1.85 -18.63 16.20
N ASN A 251 0.68 -18.79 15.57
CA ASN A 251 0.54 -19.02 14.13
C ASN A 251 -0.44 -18.03 13.48
N GLY A 252 -0.56 -16.85 14.07
CA GLY A 252 -1.47 -15.81 13.59
C GLY A 252 -1.09 -15.27 12.22
N SER A 253 -2.10 -14.84 11.49
CA SER A 253 -1.95 -13.92 10.37
C SER A 253 -1.40 -12.57 10.87
N ASN A 254 -0.81 -11.82 9.96
CA ASN A 254 -0.22 -10.50 10.16
C ASN A 254 -1.31 -9.46 10.41
N VAL A 255 -1.96 -9.51 11.57
CA VAL A 255 -3.06 -8.62 11.97
C VAL A 255 -2.54 -7.58 12.95
N PHE A 256 -2.96 -6.34 12.77
CA PHE A 256 -2.64 -5.24 13.68
C PHE A 256 -3.86 -4.35 13.92
N LEU A 257 -4.14 -4.02 15.18
CA LEU A 257 -5.25 -3.13 15.55
C LEU A 257 -4.71 -1.73 15.87
N LEU A 258 -5.35 -0.70 15.30
CA LEU A 258 -5.09 0.71 15.58
C LEU A 258 -6.34 1.36 16.17
N PRO A 259 -6.23 2.07 17.30
CA PRO A 259 -7.36 2.66 17.98
C PRO A 259 -7.90 3.85 17.20
N ASP A 260 -9.18 4.15 17.37
CA ASP A 260 -9.74 5.42 16.92
C ASP A 260 -9.11 6.58 17.73
N GLN A 261 -8.51 7.54 17.03
CA GLN A 261 -7.89 8.71 17.64
C GLN A 261 -8.89 9.56 18.44
N ILE A 262 -10.18 9.44 18.15
CA ILE A 262 -11.27 10.17 18.81
C ILE A 262 -11.72 9.48 20.10
N ASP A 263 -11.51 8.17 20.24
CA ASP A 263 -11.88 7.45 21.45
C ASP A 263 -10.98 7.91 22.61
N GLU A 264 -11.57 8.42 23.70
CA GLU A 264 -10.83 8.86 24.88
C GLU A 264 -10.33 7.69 25.73
N LYS A 265 -10.91 6.49 25.55
CA LYS A 265 -10.63 5.30 26.36
C LYS A 265 -9.68 4.33 25.67
N GLN A 266 -8.71 4.83 24.92
CA GLN A 266 -7.75 3.99 24.21
C GLN A 266 -6.95 3.12 25.20
N ILE A 267 -6.78 1.85 24.86
CA ILE A 267 -5.93 0.94 25.63
C ILE A 267 -4.47 1.35 25.54
N GLU A 268 -4.04 1.77 24.34
CA GLU A 268 -2.73 2.34 24.05
C GLU A 268 -2.93 3.42 22.98
N SER A 269 -2.06 4.42 22.94
CA SER A 269 -2.22 5.53 22.01
C SER A 269 -2.04 5.09 20.55
N PHE A 270 -2.77 5.72 19.63
CA PHE A 270 -2.58 5.54 18.19
C PHE A 270 -1.11 5.69 17.77
N ASN A 271 -0.41 6.70 18.29
CA ASN A 271 0.98 6.99 17.91
C ASN A 271 1.95 5.88 18.33
N THR A 272 1.78 5.32 19.53
CA THR A 272 2.59 4.18 20.02
C THR A 272 2.38 2.96 19.13
N LEU A 273 1.11 2.63 18.85
CA LEU A 273 0.75 1.47 18.05
C LEU A 273 1.18 1.62 16.59
N ALA A 274 0.95 2.79 15.98
CA ALA A 274 1.39 3.08 14.62
C ALA A 274 2.92 3.03 14.47
N SER A 275 3.67 3.55 15.47
CA SER A 275 5.14 3.46 15.48
C SER A 275 5.62 2.01 15.63
N THR A 276 4.92 1.21 16.42
CA THR A 276 5.22 -0.23 16.59
C THR A 276 4.98 -0.98 15.29
N LEU A 277 3.84 -0.75 14.63
CA LEU A 277 3.53 -1.30 13.32
C LEU A 277 4.61 -0.91 12.29
N ARG A 278 4.98 0.38 12.22
CA ARG A 278 6.04 0.88 11.34
C ARG A 278 7.34 0.08 11.56
N ASN A 279 7.78 -0.06 12.81
CA ASN A 279 9.04 -0.72 13.12
C ASN A 279 9.03 -2.20 12.69
N GLN A 280 7.91 -2.91 12.88
CA GLN A 280 7.77 -4.29 12.44
C GLN A 280 7.73 -4.40 10.90
N VAL A 281 6.98 -3.53 10.22
CA VAL A 281 6.92 -3.52 8.74
C VAL A 281 8.28 -3.17 8.12
N LEU A 282 9.01 -2.19 8.67
CA LEU A 282 10.36 -1.84 8.19
C LEU A 282 11.39 -2.95 8.43
N SER A 283 11.11 -3.92 9.30
CA SER A 283 11.96 -5.09 9.52
C SER A 283 11.74 -6.21 8.51
N ALA A 284 10.74 -6.08 7.62
CA ALA A 284 10.45 -7.08 6.61
C ALA A 284 11.66 -7.33 5.68
N PRO A 285 11.82 -8.57 5.20
CA PRO A 285 12.93 -8.90 4.31
C PRO A 285 12.83 -8.13 3.00
N ARG A 286 13.91 -7.44 2.62
CA ARG A 286 14.01 -6.78 1.31
C ARG A 286 14.06 -7.82 0.19
N LYS A 287 13.36 -7.56 -0.92
CA LYS A 287 13.35 -8.46 -2.08
C LYS A 287 14.76 -8.59 -2.67
N ILE A 288 15.26 -9.82 -2.70
CA ILE A 288 16.51 -10.19 -3.35
C ILE A 288 16.15 -10.65 -4.76
N GLY A 289 16.64 -9.97 -5.79
CA GLY A 289 16.52 -10.45 -7.17
C GLY A 289 17.52 -11.59 -7.43
N LYS A 290 17.33 -12.36 -8.52
CA LYS A 290 18.24 -13.46 -8.90
C LYS A 290 19.70 -13.00 -9.16
N LYS A 291 19.93 -11.70 -9.42
CA LYS A 291 21.26 -11.07 -9.54
C LYS A 291 21.68 -10.24 -8.31
N GLY A 292 21.00 -10.41 -7.18
CA GLY A 292 21.10 -9.52 -6.04
C GLY A 292 19.95 -8.51 -5.98
N GLN A 293 19.98 -7.61 -5.01
CA GLN A 293 18.91 -6.65 -4.82
C GLN A 293 18.83 -5.65 -5.99
N VAL A 294 17.61 -5.24 -6.34
CA VAL A 294 17.37 -4.27 -7.42
C VAL A 294 17.51 -2.85 -6.87
N SER A 295 18.06 -1.94 -7.65
CA SER A 295 18.15 -0.51 -7.29
C SER A 295 16.76 0.15 -7.31
N GLU A 296 16.63 1.32 -6.68
CA GLU A 296 15.36 2.05 -6.71
C GLU A 296 15.03 2.60 -8.10
N LYS A 297 16.04 3.04 -8.88
CA LYS A 297 15.83 3.47 -10.26
C LYS A 297 15.41 2.33 -11.18
N ASP A 298 16.01 1.15 -11.01
CA ASP A 298 15.60 -0.02 -11.78
C ASP A 298 14.22 -0.51 -11.35
N TRP A 299 13.90 -0.46 -10.06
CA TRP A 299 12.55 -0.71 -9.56
C TRP A 299 11.52 0.20 -10.25
N LEU A 300 11.78 1.51 -10.36
CA LEU A 300 10.87 2.43 -11.04
C LEU A 300 10.66 2.05 -12.52
N ARG A 301 11.74 1.77 -13.25
CA ARG A 301 11.67 1.33 -14.65
C ARG A 301 10.87 0.03 -14.79
N ASN A 302 11.02 -0.86 -13.83
CA ASN A 302 10.31 -2.12 -13.77
C ASN A 302 8.83 -1.93 -13.45
N ALA A 303 8.49 -1.03 -12.53
CA ALA A 303 7.11 -0.69 -12.20
C ALA A 303 6.34 -0.16 -13.42
N VAL A 304 6.92 0.74 -14.22
CA VAL A 304 6.29 1.23 -15.45
C VAL A 304 6.00 0.08 -16.43
N LYS A 305 6.96 -0.83 -16.63
CA LYS A 305 6.77 -2.01 -17.50
C LYS A 305 5.69 -2.95 -16.98
N ILE A 306 5.69 -3.21 -15.68
CA ILE A 306 4.69 -4.07 -15.02
C ILE A 306 3.29 -3.47 -15.19
N TYR A 307 3.14 -2.16 -15.02
CA TYR A 307 1.86 -1.47 -15.23
C TYR A 307 1.33 -1.72 -16.64
N GLU A 308 2.16 -1.55 -17.67
CA GLU A 308 1.76 -1.82 -19.06
C GLU A 308 1.41 -3.29 -19.29
N LEU A 309 2.16 -4.22 -18.69
CA LEU A 309 1.91 -5.66 -18.83
C LEU A 309 0.59 -6.08 -18.17
N VAL A 310 0.31 -5.54 -16.98
CA VAL A 310 -0.95 -5.77 -16.25
C VAL A 310 -2.15 -5.37 -17.12
N HIS A 311 -2.09 -4.20 -17.78
CA HIS A 311 -3.18 -3.71 -18.63
C HIS A 311 -3.29 -4.43 -19.98
N LYS A 312 -2.22 -5.10 -20.43
CA LYS A 312 -2.18 -5.91 -21.65
C LYS A 312 -2.36 -7.41 -21.36
N SER A 313 -2.67 -7.78 -20.12
CA SER A 313 -2.77 -9.18 -19.70
C SER A 313 -3.98 -9.87 -20.33
N ASP A 314 -3.75 -10.99 -21.02
CA ASP A 314 -4.81 -11.80 -21.62
C ASP A 314 -5.75 -12.37 -20.54
N TYR A 315 -5.22 -12.75 -19.37
CA TYR A 315 -6.03 -13.25 -18.25
C TYR A 315 -6.99 -12.20 -17.69
N MET A 316 -6.55 -10.93 -17.64
CA MET A 316 -7.43 -9.82 -17.23
C MET A 316 -8.56 -9.62 -18.25
N ASN A 317 -8.25 -9.73 -19.54
CA ASN A 317 -9.24 -9.63 -20.61
C ASN A 317 -10.23 -10.80 -20.59
N GLU A 318 -9.77 -12.02 -20.38
CA GLU A 318 -10.62 -13.22 -20.25
C GLU A 318 -11.56 -13.10 -19.04
N TYR A 319 -11.01 -12.69 -17.89
CA TYR A 319 -11.79 -12.48 -16.68
C TYR A 319 -12.89 -11.43 -16.89
N LEU A 320 -12.55 -10.30 -17.53
CA LEU A 320 -13.51 -9.26 -17.88
C LEU A 320 -14.63 -9.77 -18.80
N GLN A 321 -14.29 -10.59 -19.80
CA GLN A 321 -15.29 -11.20 -20.69
C GLN A 321 -16.24 -12.14 -19.96
N ILE A 322 -15.73 -12.93 -18.99
CA ILE A 322 -16.55 -13.83 -18.19
C ILE A 322 -17.53 -13.04 -17.31
N ILE A 323 -17.04 -12.00 -16.61
CA ILE A 323 -17.91 -11.17 -15.77
C ILE A 323 -19.00 -10.48 -16.57
N ARG A 324 -18.67 -9.94 -17.76
CA ARG A 324 -19.67 -9.33 -18.65
C ARG A 324 -20.79 -10.33 -18.97
N LYS A 325 -20.42 -11.54 -19.41
CA LYS A 325 -21.39 -12.60 -19.74
C LYS A 325 -22.29 -12.98 -18.58
N LEU A 326 -21.74 -13.09 -17.37
CA LEU A 326 -22.50 -13.47 -16.17
C LEU A 326 -23.48 -12.40 -15.71
N ARG A 327 -23.24 -11.13 -16.05
CA ARG A 327 -24.11 -10.01 -15.64
C ARG A 327 -25.15 -9.64 -16.71
N ASP A 328 -24.90 -10.02 -17.96
CA ASP A 328 -25.85 -9.87 -19.06
C ASP A 328 -26.87 -11.03 -19.14
N SER A 329 -26.62 -12.15 -18.43
CA SER A 329 -27.47 -13.35 -18.35
C SER A 329 -28.45 -13.32 -17.18
#